data_AF-A0A2S5TJE7-F1
#
_entry.id   AF-A0A2S5TJE7-F1
#
_cell.length_a   1.000
_cell.length_b   1.000
_cell.length_c   1.000
_cell.angle_alpha   90.00
_cell.angle_beta   90.00
_cell.angle_gamma   90.00
#
_symmetry.space_group_name_H-M   'P 1'
#
loop_
_entity.id
_entity.type
_entity.pdbx_description
1 polymer ?
#
loop_
_entity_poly.entity_id
_entity_poly.type
_entity_poly.pdbx_seq_one_letter_code
_entity_poly.pdbx_strand_id
1 'polypeptide(L)'
;MTRILHAGAVGGSLFLLAACGGGSSGGERYSLDSPQDALRELSLAGLVLNGVPDGQPEGGTAAAAKRLGGASGWGAAALPARLGNIAKAETACPQGGDRDVTSGTKERDFLSFDVEDLDVSFDREIDDQCLYPVQAPAPRTATKLYNGQFEQGDSGTLEDGSRYAYVVDGGSNQAYVTTYREFDSNNNLVYSEIQGSLGTVESLQTEDGALDVRADYDYSLDSSEWVGNRREDYFAIVKLGRNLLAPYRAFRDGEELTFSGVYSYRTSDCPGSDVTVTTEEVIELQRVGDADYPVGGRLRLAADGKTAVFAFNAGGGATLTINGRTETLTQSQVRAAINDEPC
;
A
#
# COMPACT_ATOMS: atom_id res chain seq x y z
N MET A 1 15.47 -10.94 -56.61
CA MET A 1 16.46 -10.72 -55.53
C MET A 1 16.50 -9.24 -55.25
N THR A 2 15.74 -8.81 -54.25
CA THR A 2 15.53 -7.39 -53.94
C THR A 2 16.07 -7.15 -52.54
N ARG A 3 17.04 -6.23 -52.41
CA ARG A 3 17.55 -5.74 -51.14
C ARG A 3 16.50 -4.84 -50.48
N ILE A 4 16.36 -4.94 -49.17
CA ILE A 4 15.91 -3.81 -48.33
C ILE A 4 16.92 -3.68 -47.18
N LEU A 5 17.62 -2.54 -47.19
CA LEU A 5 18.32 -1.99 -46.05
C LEU A 5 17.30 -1.47 -45.03
N HIS A 6 17.53 -1.69 -43.74
CA HIS A 6 17.06 -0.79 -42.69
C HIS A 6 18.27 -0.38 -41.84
N ALA A 7 18.71 0.85 -42.06
CA ALA A 7 19.41 1.67 -41.10
C ALA A 7 18.36 2.61 -40.48
N GLY A 8 18.41 2.87 -39.17
CA GLY A 8 17.59 3.92 -38.58
C GLY A 8 17.46 3.90 -37.07
N ALA A 9 18.48 4.43 -36.39
CA ALA A 9 18.41 5.15 -35.11
C ALA A 9 17.84 4.43 -33.86
N VAL A 10 18.72 3.73 -33.15
CA VAL A 10 18.67 3.67 -31.68
C VAL A 10 19.38 4.92 -31.16
N GLY A 11 18.65 5.80 -30.48
CA GLY A 11 19.21 7.03 -29.95
C GLY A 11 18.33 7.68 -28.90
N GLY A 12 18.84 7.70 -27.65
CA GLY A 12 18.53 8.66 -26.59
C GLY A 12 17.15 8.53 -25.92
N SER A 13 16.99 8.34 -24.62
CA SER A 13 17.89 8.70 -23.52
C SER A 13 17.67 7.76 -22.34
N LEU A 14 18.76 7.16 -21.87
CA LEU A 14 18.91 6.77 -20.47
C LEU A 14 18.85 8.06 -19.64
N PHE A 15 17.80 8.21 -18.84
CA PHE A 15 17.95 8.93 -17.58
C PHE A 15 18.29 7.91 -16.51
N LEU A 16 19.36 8.24 -15.80
CA LEU A 16 20.04 7.41 -14.83
C LEU A 16 19.12 7.03 -13.67
N LEU A 17 18.70 5.76 -13.63
CA LEU A 17 18.58 5.02 -12.38
C LEU A 17 20.01 4.77 -11.85
N ALA A 18 20.55 5.78 -11.18
CA ALA A 18 21.77 5.65 -10.38
C ALA A 18 21.79 6.75 -9.33
N ALA A 19 21.23 6.47 -8.15
CA ALA A 19 21.82 6.83 -6.85
C ALA A 19 20.96 6.31 -5.68
N CYS A 20 20.89 4.98 -5.51
CA CYS A 20 21.13 4.43 -4.17
C CYS A 20 22.64 4.24 -4.08
N GLY A 21 23.32 5.08 -3.30
CA GLY A 21 24.77 5.04 -3.20
C GLY A 21 25.37 6.26 -2.53
N GLY A 22 25.24 6.35 -1.21
CA GLY A 22 25.96 7.35 -0.43
C GLY A 22 25.63 7.28 1.05
N GLY A 23 26.45 6.57 1.81
CA GLY A 23 26.43 6.61 3.26
C GLY A 23 26.53 8.06 3.74
N SER A 24 25.45 8.53 4.36
CA SER A 24 25.38 9.77 5.10
C SER A 24 24.64 9.47 6.39
N SER A 25 25.40 9.29 7.47
CA SER A 25 24.91 9.46 8.82
C SER A 25 24.57 10.94 9.01
N GLY A 26 23.38 11.33 8.56
CA GLY A 26 22.91 12.71 8.61
C GLY A 26 21.42 12.73 8.31
N GLY A 27 20.60 12.71 9.36
CA GLY A 27 19.14 12.68 9.30
C GLY A 27 18.55 14.00 8.79
N GLU A 28 18.78 14.33 7.53
CA GLU A 28 17.96 15.32 6.85
C GLU A 28 16.61 14.68 6.52
N ARG A 29 15.53 15.32 7.01
CA ARG A 29 14.16 14.93 6.67
C ARG A 29 13.99 15.03 5.16
N TYR A 30 13.28 14.07 4.58
CA TYR A 30 12.91 14.16 3.19
C TYR A 30 12.12 15.44 2.90
N SER A 31 12.38 16.06 1.75
CA SER A 31 11.75 17.32 1.36
C SER A 31 11.39 17.35 -0.12
N LEU A 32 10.23 17.91 -0.44
CA LEU A 32 9.73 18.11 -1.81
C LEU A 32 10.51 19.21 -2.54
N ASP A 33 11.79 19.00 -2.84
CA ASP A 33 12.67 20.03 -3.42
C ASP A 33 12.80 19.95 -4.95
N SER A 34 12.73 18.73 -5.49
CA SER A 34 13.00 18.47 -6.90
C SER A 34 11.82 17.81 -7.62
N PRO A 35 11.77 17.88 -8.96
CA PRO A 35 10.81 17.13 -9.76
C PRO A 35 10.83 15.61 -9.49
N GLN A 36 12.01 15.05 -9.22
CA GLN A 36 12.17 13.64 -8.86
C GLN A 36 11.50 13.32 -7.51
N ASP A 37 11.61 14.23 -6.55
CA ASP A 37 10.93 14.11 -5.26
C ASP A 37 9.40 14.10 -5.44
N ALA A 38 8.88 15.03 -6.24
CA ALA A 38 7.46 15.06 -6.56
C ALA A 38 6.99 13.78 -7.27
N LEU A 39 7.75 13.27 -8.25
CA LEU A 39 7.40 12.03 -8.96
C LEU A 39 7.40 10.81 -8.02
N ARG A 40 8.34 10.73 -7.08
CA ARG A 40 8.28 9.71 -6.01
C ARG A 40 7.00 9.85 -5.19
N GLU A 41 6.66 11.05 -4.72
CA GLU A 41 5.44 11.22 -3.92
C GLU A 41 4.17 10.91 -4.71
N LEU A 42 4.16 11.18 -6.01
CA LEU A 42 3.06 10.79 -6.88
C LEU A 42 2.84 9.27 -6.87
N SER A 43 3.93 8.48 -6.87
CA SER A 43 3.86 7.01 -6.78
C SER A 43 3.23 6.56 -5.46
N LEU A 44 3.69 7.14 -4.34
CA LEU A 44 3.31 6.73 -3.00
C LEU A 44 1.86 7.11 -2.67
N ALA A 45 1.40 8.29 -3.10
CA ALA A 45 0.04 8.77 -2.85
C ALA A 45 -1.04 7.78 -3.34
N GLY A 46 -0.82 7.12 -4.49
CA GLY A 46 -1.79 6.15 -5.03
C GLY A 46 -1.61 4.71 -4.52
N LEU A 47 -0.45 4.36 -3.97
CA LEU A 47 -0.16 3.02 -3.42
C LEU A 47 -0.71 2.84 -2.01
N VAL A 48 -0.67 3.90 -1.22
CA VAL A 48 -0.97 3.94 0.21
C VAL A 48 -2.31 3.31 0.60
N LEU A 49 -3.33 3.32 -0.26
CA LEU A 49 -4.66 2.73 0.03
C LEU A 49 -4.96 1.37 -0.60
N ASN A 50 -4.05 0.82 -1.41
CA ASN A 50 -4.27 -0.49 -2.01
C ASN A 50 -4.12 -1.67 -1.03
N GLY A 51 -3.79 -1.39 0.23
CA GLY A 51 -3.52 -2.40 1.24
C GLY A 51 -2.20 -3.11 0.95
N VAL A 52 -1.46 -3.41 2.02
CA VAL A 52 -0.44 -4.45 1.97
C VAL A 52 -1.20 -5.75 1.73
N PRO A 53 -1.06 -6.39 0.55
CA PRO A 53 -1.85 -7.58 0.26
C PRO A 53 -1.48 -8.68 1.26
N ASP A 54 -2.48 -9.23 1.93
CA ASP A 54 -2.35 -10.53 2.58
C ASP A 54 -2.49 -11.60 1.48
N GLY A 55 -1.45 -11.70 0.64
CA GLY A 55 -1.42 -12.58 -0.52
C GLY A 55 -0.02 -13.16 -0.69
N GLN A 56 0.17 -14.41 -0.26
CA GLN A 56 1.35 -15.17 -0.66
C GLN A 56 1.34 -15.36 -2.18
N PRO A 57 2.44 -15.07 -2.90
CA PRO A 57 2.64 -15.63 -4.23
C PRO A 57 2.94 -17.12 -4.08
N GLU A 58 2.16 -17.96 -4.77
CA GLU A 58 2.56 -19.34 -5.02
C GLU A 58 3.83 -19.33 -5.89
N GLY A 59 4.97 -19.62 -5.26
CA GLY A 59 6.20 -19.98 -5.95
C GLY A 59 7.07 -18.81 -6.44
N GLY A 60 8.16 -18.55 -5.71
CA GLY A 60 9.25 -17.68 -6.15
C GLY A 60 9.82 -16.83 -5.00
N THR A 61 10.80 -17.36 -4.29
CA THR A 61 11.57 -16.66 -3.26
C THR A 61 12.20 -15.36 -3.78
N ALA A 62 12.18 -14.32 -2.93
CA ALA A 62 12.73 -12.97 -3.08
C ALA A 62 11.95 -11.93 -3.91
N ALA A 63 10.86 -12.31 -4.60
CA ALA A 63 9.94 -11.35 -5.24
C ALA A 63 8.67 -11.07 -4.41
N ALA A 64 8.34 -11.92 -3.43
CA ALA A 64 7.16 -11.78 -2.58
C ALA A 64 7.29 -10.68 -1.50
N ALA A 65 8.51 -10.40 -1.06
CA ALA A 65 8.84 -9.27 -0.17
C ALA A 65 9.07 -7.96 -0.95
N LYS A 66 8.94 -7.96 -2.28
CA LYS A 66 9.05 -6.76 -3.10
C LYS A 66 7.80 -5.91 -2.91
N ARG A 67 7.96 -5.06 -1.90
CA ARG A 67 7.62 -3.64 -1.91
C ARG A 67 6.17 -3.35 -1.56
N LEU A 68 6.01 -2.30 -0.76
CA LEU A 68 4.77 -1.55 -0.56
C LEU A 68 4.12 -1.04 -1.88
N GLY A 69 4.65 -1.43 -3.06
CA GLY A 69 4.32 -0.92 -4.37
C GLY A 69 4.33 -1.95 -5.51
N GLY A 70 3.95 -3.21 -5.25
CA GLY A 70 4.06 -4.31 -6.22
C GLY A 70 2.84 -4.68 -7.06
N ALA A 71 1.68 -4.03 -6.90
CA ALA A 71 0.51 -4.28 -7.75
C ALA A 71 0.18 -3.03 -8.58
N SER A 72 0.19 -3.16 -9.90
CA SER A 72 -0.33 -2.18 -10.84
C SER A 72 -1.75 -1.79 -10.42
N GLY A 73 -1.93 -0.60 -9.86
CA GLY A 73 -3.22 -0.24 -9.24
C GLY A 73 -3.24 1.16 -8.65
N TRP A 74 -2.46 2.12 -9.18
CA TRP A 74 -2.50 3.49 -8.66
C TRP A 74 -3.95 4.02 -8.62
N GLY A 75 -4.42 4.38 -7.42
CA GLY A 75 -5.82 4.81 -7.25
C GLY A 75 -6.87 3.69 -7.36
N ALA A 76 -6.47 2.43 -7.43
CA ALA A 76 -7.33 1.34 -7.05
C ALA A 76 -7.52 1.39 -5.52
N ALA A 77 -8.75 1.14 -5.10
CA ALA A 77 -9.10 0.92 -3.72
C ALA A 77 -9.75 -0.46 -3.73
N ALA A 78 -9.13 -1.42 -3.04
CA ALA A 78 -9.73 -2.74 -2.89
C ALA A 78 -10.82 -2.66 -1.83
N LEU A 79 -11.98 -3.25 -2.13
CA LEU A 79 -12.95 -3.57 -1.09
C LEU A 79 -12.36 -4.65 -0.19
N PRO A 80 -12.56 -4.59 1.14
CA PRO A 80 -12.49 -5.78 1.98
C PRO A 80 -13.39 -6.85 1.35
N ALA A 81 -12.87 -8.07 1.23
CA ALA A 81 -13.62 -9.16 0.60
C ALA A 81 -14.98 -9.32 1.29
N ARG A 82 -16.05 -9.48 0.51
CA ARG A 82 -17.38 -9.75 1.09
C ARG A 82 -17.31 -11.06 1.86
N LEU A 83 -17.32 -10.95 3.18
CA LEU A 83 -17.61 -12.06 4.04
C LEU A 83 -19.10 -12.08 4.27
N GLY A 84 -19.74 -13.19 3.93
CA GLY A 84 -20.97 -13.54 4.64
C GLY A 84 -20.60 -13.92 6.07
N ASN A 85 -21.61 -14.19 6.91
CA ASN A 85 -21.42 -14.92 8.17
C ASN A 85 -20.94 -16.35 7.85
N ILE A 86 -19.68 -16.49 7.45
CA ILE A 86 -19.04 -17.77 7.24
C ILE A 86 -18.52 -18.13 8.62
N ALA A 87 -19.14 -19.12 9.25
CA ALA A 87 -18.59 -19.71 10.46
C ALA A 87 -17.17 -20.21 10.12
N LYS A 88 -16.15 -19.43 10.48
CA LYS A 88 -14.77 -19.89 10.40
C LYS A 88 -14.61 -20.94 11.48
N ALA A 89 -14.30 -22.17 11.08
CA ALA A 89 -14.02 -23.22 12.05
C ALA A 89 -12.75 -22.84 12.82
N GLU A 90 -12.82 -22.91 14.15
CA GLU A 90 -11.64 -22.83 15.00
C GLU A 90 -10.69 -23.96 14.56
N THR A 91 -9.49 -23.57 14.12
CA THR A 91 -8.45 -24.51 13.69
C THR A 91 -7.25 -24.31 14.57
N ALA A 92 -6.82 -25.39 15.22
CA ALA A 92 -5.63 -25.36 16.06
C ALA A 92 -4.40 -24.96 15.24
N CYS A 93 -3.50 -24.20 15.85
CA CYS A 93 -2.23 -23.81 15.26
C CYS A 93 -1.37 -25.06 15.01
N PRO A 94 -1.02 -25.39 13.74
CA PRO A 94 -0.40 -26.67 13.41
C PRO A 94 0.93 -26.95 14.11
N GLN A 95 1.67 -25.90 14.49
CA GLN A 95 2.99 -26.02 15.11
C GLN A 95 3.09 -25.37 16.50
N GLY A 96 1.95 -25.04 17.12
CA GLY A 96 1.87 -24.44 18.46
C GLY A 96 1.34 -23.01 18.45
N GLY A 97 1.04 -22.50 19.66
CA GLY A 97 0.26 -21.28 19.87
C GLY A 97 -1.24 -21.56 19.97
N ASP A 98 -2.01 -20.50 20.17
CA ASP A 98 -3.46 -20.53 20.26
C ASP A 98 -4.08 -19.62 19.20
N ARG A 99 -5.27 -20.00 18.71
CA ARG A 99 -6.04 -19.23 17.73
C ARG A 99 -7.51 -19.31 18.09
N ASP A 100 -8.11 -18.16 18.34
CA ASP A 100 -9.55 -18.00 18.49
C ASP A 100 -10.10 -17.33 17.24
N VAL A 101 -11.14 -17.92 16.67
CA VAL A 101 -11.85 -17.34 15.54
C VAL A 101 -13.32 -17.19 15.91
N THR A 102 -13.79 -15.96 15.90
CA THR A 102 -15.18 -15.61 16.19
C THR A 102 -15.81 -15.02 14.94
N SER A 103 -17.02 -15.42 14.59
CA SER A 103 -17.83 -14.68 13.63
C SER A 103 -19.25 -14.48 14.12
N GLY A 104 -19.93 -13.46 13.61
CA GLY A 104 -21.29 -13.16 14.02
C GLY A 104 -21.75 -11.78 13.56
N THR A 105 -22.76 -11.26 14.25
CA THR A 105 -23.31 -9.93 14.01
C THR A 105 -23.16 -9.07 15.24
N LYS A 106 -22.84 -7.78 15.06
CA LYS A 106 -22.79 -6.78 16.12
C LYS A 106 -23.16 -5.41 15.57
N GLU A 107 -23.57 -4.49 16.43
CA GLU A 107 -23.63 -3.08 16.09
C GLU A 107 -22.21 -2.50 16.07
N ARG A 108 -21.95 -1.59 15.12
CA ARG A 108 -20.68 -0.89 14.97
C ARG A 108 -20.87 0.54 14.50
N ASP A 109 -20.06 1.43 15.07
CA ASP A 109 -19.86 2.78 14.58
C ASP A 109 -18.79 2.82 13.48
N PHE A 110 -19.10 3.55 12.41
CA PHE A 110 -18.19 3.92 11.34
C PHE A 110 -17.77 5.39 11.54
N LEU A 111 -16.84 5.58 12.48
CA LEU A 111 -16.43 6.92 12.95
C LEU A 111 -15.86 7.79 11.82
N SER A 112 -15.24 7.20 10.81
CA SER A 112 -14.71 7.95 9.67
C SER A 112 -15.83 8.52 8.79
N PHE A 113 -17.05 8.00 8.89
CA PHE A 113 -18.23 8.41 8.12
C PHE A 113 -19.32 9.09 8.96
N ASP A 114 -19.09 9.26 10.27
CA ASP A 114 -20.08 9.76 11.24
C ASP A 114 -21.40 8.96 11.20
N VAL A 115 -21.31 7.64 11.03
CA VAL A 115 -22.47 6.73 11.08
C VAL A 115 -22.36 5.83 12.30
N GLU A 116 -23.38 5.86 13.15
CA GLU A 116 -23.46 5.10 14.40
C GLU A 116 -24.39 3.89 14.25
N ASP A 117 -24.18 2.87 15.09
CA ASP A 117 -25.10 1.75 15.31
C ASP A 117 -25.55 0.99 14.03
N LEU A 118 -24.61 0.71 13.11
CA LEU A 118 -24.89 -0.18 11.97
C LEU A 118 -24.70 -1.65 12.37
N ASP A 119 -25.71 -2.48 12.09
CA ASP A 119 -25.58 -3.93 12.16
C ASP A 119 -24.55 -4.40 11.13
N VAL A 120 -23.46 -4.98 11.60
CA VAL A 120 -22.39 -5.56 10.78
C VAL A 120 -22.25 -7.05 11.01
N SER A 121 -22.10 -7.80 9.93
CA SER A 121 -21.57 -9.16 9.95
C SER A 121 -20.05 -9.08 10.01
N PHE A 122 -19.41 -9.79 10.94
CA PHE A 122 -17.97 -9.70 11.15
C PHE A 122 -17.32 -11.08 11.33
N ASP A 123 -16.04 -11.14 10.95
CA ASP A 123 -15.09 -12.20 11.30
C ASP A 123 -13.95 -11.57 12.09
N ARG A 124 -13.62 -12.16 13.24
CA ARG A 124 -12.50 -11.79 14.09
C ARG A 124 -11.60 -12.99 14.32
N GLU A 125 -10.31 -12.73 14.28
CA GLU A 125 -9.24 -13.65 14.57
C GLU A 125 -8.36 -13.08 15.67
N ILE A 126 -8.05 -13.90 16.67
CA ILE A 126 -7.12 -13.58 17.75
C ILE A 126 -6.09 -14.71 17.79
N ASP A 127 -4.86 -14.39 17.42
CA ASP A 127 -3.73 -15.32 17.45
C ASP A 127 -2.83 -15.00 18.63
N ASP A 128 -2.47 -16.01 19.41
CA ASP A 128 -1.41 -15.95 20.40
C ASP A 128 -0.27 -16.88 19.95
N GLN A 129 0.75 -16.29 19.35
CA GLN A 129 1.92 -16.99 18.83
C GLN A 129 1.56 -18.19 17.91
N CYS A 130 0.54 -18.04 17.07
CA CYS A 130 0.03 -19.13 16.22
C CYS A 130 0.99 -19.44 15.07
N LEU A 131 1.60 -20.63 15.09
CA LEU A 131 2.68 -21.02 14.17
C LEU A 131 2.21 -21.95 13.04
N TYR A 132 2.52 -21.57 11.81
CA TYR A 132 2.25 -22.32 10.58
C TYR A 132 3.53 -22.67 9.82
N PRO A 133 3.64 -23.89 9.27
CA PRO A 133 4.64 -24.18 8.26
C PRO A 133 4.27 -23.46 6.96
N VAL A 134 5.27 -22.94 6.26
CA VAL A 134 5.09 -22.32 4.95
C VAL A 134 5.95 -23.02 3.91
N GLN A 135 5.44 -23.10 2.69
CA GLN A 135 6.18 -23.62 1.55
C GLN A 135 7.42 -22.74 1.30
N ALA A 136 8.60 -23.35 1.34
CA ALA A 136 9.85 -22.72 0.91
C ALA A 136 10.49 -23.54 -0.22
N PRO A 137 11.31 -22.95 -1.10
CA PRO A 137 12.05 -23.70 -2.10
C PRO A 137 13.01 -24.68 -1.42
N ALA A 138 12.94 -25.94 -1.83
CA ALA A 138 13.89 -26.93 -1.34
C ALA A 138 15.35 -26.49 -1.64
N PRO A 139 16.30 -26.71 -0.71
CA PRO A 139 16.19 -27.47 0.54
C PRO A 139 15.83 -26.64 1.78
N ARG A 140 15.25 -25.43 1.61
CA ARG A 140 14.89 -24.55 2.74
C ARG A 140 13.59 -24.99 3.40
N THR A 141 13.41 -24.56 4.64
CA THR A 141 12.15 -24.61 5.37
C THR A 141 11.72 -23.20 5.75
N ALA A 142 10.41 -22.98 5.94
CA ALA A 142 9.90 -21.71 6.42
C ALA A 142 8.76 -21.87 7.40
N THR A 143 8.63 -20.86 8.26
CA THR A 143 7.55 -20.74 9.24
C THR A 143 6.95 -19.35 9.19
N LYS A 144 5.65 -19.23 9.43
CA LYS A 144 4.94 -17.97 9.63
C LYS A 144 4.22 -18.01 10.98
N LEU A 145 4.47 -17.01 11.80
CA LEU A 145 3.91 -16.81 13.13
C LEU A 145 2.93 -15.64 13.06
N TYR A 146 1.72 -15.84 13.56
CA TYR A 146 0.73 -14.78 13.70
C TYR A 146 0.51 -14.47 15.19
N ASN A 147 0.36 -13.19 15.51
CA ASN A 147 0.19 -12.75 16.88
C ASN A 147 -0.56 -11.40 16.95
N GLY A 148 -1.71 -11.39 17.61
CA GLY A 148 -2.52 -10.20 17.80
C GLY A 148 -3.95 -10.44 17.35
N GLN A 149 -4.65 -9.34 17.04
CA GLN A 149 -6.05 -9.39 16.62
C GLN A 149 -6.20 -8.83 15.20
N PHE A 150 -6.98 -9.51 14.38
CA PHE A 150 -7.49 -9.00 13.11
C PHE A 150 -9.01 -9.12 13.12
N GLU A 151 -9.71 -8.09 12.65
CA GLU A 151 -11.16 -8.12 12.49
C GLU A 151 -11.57 -7.44 11.20
N GLN A 152 -12.54 -7.99 10.50
CA GLN A 152 -13.16 -7.34 9.36
C GLN A 152 -14.66 -7.60 9.37
N GLY A 153 -15.44 -6.68 8.81
CA GLY A 153 -16.89 -6.81 8.78
C GLY A 153 -17.58 -5.84 7.83
N ASP A 154 -18.90 -6.02 7.70
CA ASP A 154 -19.71 -5.37 6.67
C ASP A 154 -21.19 -5.25 7.04
N SER A 155 -21.84 -4.14 6.68
CA SER A 155 -23.24 -3.83 7.01
C SER A 155 -24.30 -4.57 6.18
N GLY A 156 -23.91 -5.28 5.12
CA GLY A 156 -24.83 -5.60 4.04
C GLY A 156 -25.30 -4.35 3.29
N THR A 157 -26.19 -4.54 2.30
CA THR A 157 -26.76 -3.44 1.51
C THR A 157 -27.91 -2.78 2.26
N LEU A 158 -27.80 -1.47 2.49
CA LEU A 158 -28.80 -0.63 3.14
C LEU A 158 -29.95 -0.27 2.18
N GLU A 159 -30.98 0.41 2.70
CA GLU A 159 -32.16 0.80 1.91
C GLU A 159 -31.84 1.74 0.74
N ASP A 160 -30.80 2.56 0.87
CA ASP A 160 -30.31 3.48 -0.15
C ASP A 160 -29.31 2.82 -1.13
N GLY A 161 -29.17 1.49 -1.07
CA GLY A 161 -28.25 0.73 -1.90
C GLY A 161 -26.79 0.82 -1.46
N SER A 162 -26.47 1.62 -0.43
CA SER A 162 -25.11 1.76 0.08
C SER A 162 -24.70 0.55 0.95
N ARG A 163 -23.39 0.41 1.15
CA ARG A 163 -22.80 -0.65 1.96
C ARG A 163 -21.54 -0.16 2.63
N TYR A 164 -21.41 -0.43 3.92
CA TYR A 164 -20.25 -0.07 4.73
C TYR A 164 -19.44 -1.31 5.06
N ALA A 165 -18.12 -1.21 5.02
CA ALA A 165 -17.20 -2.27 5.41
C ALA A 165 -16.03 -1.73 6.22
N TYR A 166 -15.40 -2.58 7.00
CA TYR A 166 -14.23 -2.19 7.79
C TYR A 166 -13.22 -3.32 7.93
N VAL A 167 -11.99 -2.93 8.22
CA VAL A 167 -10.89 -3.78 8.68
C VAL A 167 -10.26 -3.11 9.89
N VAL A 168 -9.96 -3.89 10.93
CA VAL A 168 -9.22 -3.49 12.12
C VAL A 168 -8.04 -4.44 12.29
N ASP A 169 -6.85 -3.87 12.37
CA ASP A 169 -5.62 -4.57 12.73
C ASP A 169 -5.19 -4.14 14.14
N GLY A 170 -4.84 -5.11 14.97
CA GLY A 170 -4.42 -4.89 16.35
C GLY A 170 -5.57 -4.53 17.30
N GLY A 171 -5.21 -4.17 18.53
CA GLY A 171 -6.15 -3.75 19.57
C GLY A 171 -5.47 -2.93 20.67
N SER A 172 -6.16 -1.95 21.27
CA SER A 172 -5.76 -1.16 22.46
C SER A 172 -4.28 -0.72 22.60
N ASN A 173 -3.51 -0.59 21.49
CA ASN A 173 -2.06 -0.30 21.39
C ASN A 173 -1.12 -1.51 21.14
N GLN A 174 -1.64 -2.65 20.72
CA GLN A 174 -0.86 -3.80 20.25
C GLN A 174 -1.15 -4.01 18.77
N ALA A 175 -0.11 -3.97 17.95
CA ALA A 175 -0.21 -4.30 16.54
C ALA A 175 -0.53 -5.78 16.35
N TYR A 176 -1.24 -6.10 15.28
CA TYR A 176 -1.22 -7.45 14.71
C TYR A 176 0.15 -7.68 14.07
N VAL A 177 0.85 -8.72 14.49
CA VAL A 177 2.23 -9.00 14.10
C VAL A 177 2.29 -10.33 13.39
N THR A 178 2.88 -10.30 12.20
CA THR A 178 3.25 -11.49 11.45
C THR A 178 4.77 -11.61 11.42
N THR A 179 5.31 -12.78 11.75
CA THR A 179 6.75 -13.07 11.62
C THR A 179 6.97 -14.23 10.66
N TYR A 180 7.66 -13.99 9.56
CA TYR A 180 8.10 -15.00 8.63
C TYR A 180 9.60 -15.28 8.80
N ARG A 181 9.99 -16.56 8.77
CA ARG A 181 11.40 -16.97 8.86
C ARG A 181 11.69 -18.12 7.90
N GLU A 182 12.79 -18.02 7.16
CA GLU A 182 13.34 -19.12 6.36
C GLU A 182 14.65 -19.64 6.96
N PHE A 183 14.82 -20.96 6.90
CA PHE A 183 16.01 -21.65 7.36
C PHE A 183 16.63 -22.50 6.24
N ASP A 184 17.96 -22.57 6.21
CA ASP A 184 18.69 -23.48 5.31
C ASP A 184 18.65 -24.94 5.80
N SER A 185 19.28 -25.86 5.04
CA SER A 185 19.34 -27.27 5.39
C SER A 185 20.12 -27.58 6.68
N ASN A 186 20.91 -26.63 7.18
CA ASN A 186 21.65 -26.74 8.44
C ASN A 186 20.91 -26.04 9.60
N ASN A 187 19.67 -25.61 9.36
CA ASN A 187 18.83 -24.86 10.31
C ASN A 187 19.38 -23.47 10.67
N ASN A 188 20.17 -22.84 9.78
CA ASN A 188 20.56 -21.44 9.93
C ASN A 188 19.46 -20.53 9.37
N LEU A 189 19.15 -19.45 10.08
CA LEU A 189 18.23 -18.42 9.59
C LEU A 189 18.85 -17.70 8.40
N VAL A 190 18.20 -17.76 7.24
CA VAL A 190 18.65 -17.08 6.00
C VAL A 190 17.81 -15.86 5.65
N TYR A 191 16.57 -15.83 6.11
CA TYR A 191 15.67 -14.70 5.92
C TYR A 191 14.71 -14.58 7.09
N SER A 192 14.45 -13.36 7.54
CA SER A 192 13.43 -13.04 8.52
C SER A 192 12.68 -11.79 8.08
N GLU A 193 11.38 -11.79 8.34
CA GLU A 193 10.52 -10.65 8.11
C GLU A 193 9.54 -10.53 9.26
N ILE A 194 9.40 -9.33 9.82
CA ILE A 194 8.43 -9.01 10.86
C ILE A 194 7.57 -7.87 10.31
N GLN A 195 6.30 -8.15 10.12
CA GLN A 195 5.28 -7.18 9.73
C GLN A 195 4.43 -6.84 10.95
N GLY A 196 4.11 -5.57 11.13
CA GLY A 196 3.20 -5.10 12.16
C GLY A 196 2.17 -4.14 11.58
N SER A 197 0.90 -4.39 11.82
CA SER A 197 -0.23 -3.54 11.43
C SER A 197 -1.04 -3.11 12.65
N LEU A 198 -1.45 -1.84 12.68
CA LEU A 198 -2.30 -1.29 13.73
C LEU A 198 -3.21 -0.21 13.16
N GLY A 199 -4.50 -0.31 13.41
CA GLY A 199 -5.44 0.75 13.07
C GLY A 199 -6.70 0.23 12.40
N THR A 200 -7.35 1.10 11.64
CA THR A 200 -8.66 0.84 11.06
C THR A 200 -8.76 1.43 9.66
N VAL A 201 -9.35 0.65 8.76
CA VAL A 201 -9.78 1.08 7.43
C VAL A 201 -11.30 0.91 7.37
N GLU A 202 -12.01 1.95 6.95
CA GLU A 202 -13.45 1.94 6.75
C GLU A 202 -13.75 2.30 5.29
N SER A 203 -14.76 1.67 4.71
CA SER A 203 -15.17 1.96 3.35
C SER A 203 -16.68 2.05 3.20
N LEU A 204 -17.09 2.84 2.22
CA LEU A 204 -18.47 3.02 1.78
C LEU A 204 -18.51 2.75 0.28
N GLN A 205 -19.33 1.79 -0.12
CA GLN A 205 -19.73 1.58 -1.51
C GLN A 205 -21.14 2.14 -1.71
N THR A 206 -21.33 3.01 -2.69
CA THR A 206 -22.66 3.55 -3.05
C THR A 206 -23.43 2.59 -3.97
N GLU A 207 -24.73 2.84 -4.18
CA GLU A 207 -25.57 2.07 -5.12
C GLU A 207 -24.97 2.00 -6.52
N ASP A 208 -24.43 3.13 -7.01
CA ASP A 208 -23.83 3.25 -8.34
C ASP A 208 -22.43 2.62 -8.43
N GLY A 209 -21.91 2.09 -7.31
CA GLY A 209 -20.63 1.39 -7.24
C GLY A 209 -19.43 2.30 -6.97
N ALA A 210 -19.63 3.59 -6.70
CA ALA A 210 -18.57 4.48 -6.22
C ALA A 210 -18.07 4.02 -4.85
N LEU A 211 -16.78 4.19 -4.61
CA LEU A 211 -16.08 3.65 -3.44
C LEU A 211 -15.32 4.76 -2.71
N ASP A 212 -15.70 5.03 -1.46
CA ASP A 212 -14.99 5.92 -0.53
C ASP A 212 -14.28 5.07 0.52
N VAL A 213 -12.95 5.16 0.60
CA VAL A 213 -12.13 4.46 1.60
C VAL A 213 -11.43 5.48 2.49
N ARG A 214 -11.53 5.27 3.81
CA ARG A 214 -10.94 6.12 4.84
C ARG A 214 -10.08 5.26 5.77
N ALA A 215 -8.88 5.72 6.08
CA ALA A 215 -7.90 4.95 6.85
C ALA A 215 -7.23 5.80 7.94
N ASP A 216 -7.16 5.21 9.13
CA ASP A 216 -6.25 5.58 10.24
C ASP A 216 -5.42 4.35 10.55
N TYR A 217 -4.24 4.23 9.92
CA TYR A 217 -3.56 2.94 9.78
C TYR A 217 -2.05 3.07 9.83
N ASP A 218 -1.42 2.28 10.68
CA ASP A 218 0.02 2.16 10.84
C ASP A 218 0.47 0.78 10.34
N TYR A 219 1.46 0.76 9.47
CA TYR A 219 2.15 -0.43 9.00
C TYR A 219 3.65 -0.32 9.27
N SER A 220 4.27 -1.44 9.61
CA SER A 220 5.70 -1.57 9.80
C SER A 220 6.20 -2.90 9.24
N LEU A 221 7.43 -2.88 8.73
CA LEU A 221 8.14 -4.00 8.17
C LEU A 221 9.59 -3.90 8.64
N ASP A 222 10.13 -4.97 9.18
CA ASP A 222 11.55 -5.15 9.48
C ASP A 222 11.97 -6.50 8.89
N SER A 223 12.88 -6.47 7.91
CA SER A 223 13.35 -7.67 7.23
C SER A 223 14.88 -7.74 7.20
N SER A 224 15.36 -8.97 7.16
CA SER A 224 16.79 -9.27 7.19
C SER A 224 17.06 -10.50 6.34
N GLU A 225 17.96 -10.36 5.36
CA GLU A 225 18.39 -11.44 4.48
C GLU A 225 19.91 -11.66 4.57
N TRP A 226 20.33 -12.93 4.55
CA TRP A 226 21.74 -13.31 4.41
C TRP A 226 22.06 -13.62 2.95
N VAL A 227 22.74 -12.69 2.28
CA VAL A 227 23.26 -12.87 0.90
C VAL A 227 24.75 -13.24 0.98
N GLY A 228 25.02 -14.55 0.93
CA GLY A 228 26.36 -15.09 1.14
C GLY A 228 26.83 -14.86 2.57
N ASN A 229 27.87 -14.04 2.77
CA ASN A 229 28.41 -13.70 4.09
C ASN A 229 28.00 -12.29 4.57
N ARG A 230 27.06 -11.64 3.87
CA ARG A 230 26.58 -10.30 4.20
C ARG A 230 25.14 -10.37 4.64
N ARG A 231 24.82 -9.57 5.65
CA ARG A 231 23.46 -9.33 6.12
C ARG A 231 22.97 -8.03 5.48
N GLU A 232 21.83 -8.11 4.82
CA GLU A 232 21.12 -6.98 4.23
C GLU A 232 19.84 -6.78 5.03
N ASP A 233 19.72 -5.62 5.69
CA ASP A 233 18.56 -5.26 6.51
C ASP A 233 17.75 -4.20 5.77
N TYR A 234 16.43 -4.35 5.80
CA TYR A 234 15.48 -3.41 5.25
C TYR A 234 14.40 -3.13 6.28
N PHE A 235 13.96 -1.88 6.38
CA PHE A 235 12.78 -1.56 7.15
C PHE A 235 11.88 -0.62 6.36
N ALA A 236 10.58 -0.69 6.65
CA ALA A 236 9.60 0.29 6.19
C ALA A 236 8.59 0.58 7.29
N ILE A 237 8.14 1.83 7.35
CA ILE A 237 7.04 2.28 8.20
C ILE A 237 6.14 3.12 7.30
N VAL A 238 4.84 2.91 7.37
CA VAL A 238 3.82 3.71 6.67
C VAL A 238 2.73 4.04 7.67
N LYS A 239 2.25 5.29 7.65
CA LYS A 239 1.18 5.77 8.51
C LYS A 239 0.17 6.53 7.66
N LEU A 240 -1.10 6.23 7.81
CA LEU A 240 -2.20 6.80 7.04
C LEU A 240 -3.14 7.51 8.01
N GLY A 241 -3.55 8.72 7.67
CA GLY A 241 -4.38 9.54 8.53
C GLY A 241 -3.64 10.02 9.77
N ARG A 242 -4.37 10.68 10.65
CA ARG A 242 -3.88 11.08 11.99
C ARG A 242 -4.71 10.47 13.11
N ASN A 243 -5.97 10.20 12.81
CA ASN A 243 -6.99 9.58 13.62
C ASN A 243 -8.23 9.41 12.74
N LEU A 244 -9.24 8.69 13.23
CA LEU A 244 -10.51 8.48 12.53
C LEU A 244 -11.29 9.79 12.22
N LEU A 245 -11.03 10.91 12.91
CA LEU A 245 -11.63 12.22 12.60
C LEU A 245 -10.81 13.04 11.57
N ALA A 246 -9.62 12.56 11.21
CA ALA A 246 -8.76 13.11 10.18
C ALA A 246 -8.07 11.97 9.40
N PRO A 247 -8.87 11.09 8.75
CA PRO A 247 -8.36 9.91 8.06
C PRO A 247 -7.66 10.30 6.76
N TYR A 248 -6.83 9.40 6.25
CA TYR A 248 -6.47 9.41 4.84
C TYR A 248 -7.67 8.89 4.04
N ARG A 249 -7.99 9.52 2.91
CA ARG A 249 -9.17 9.21 2.11
C ARG A 249 -8.80 9.05 0.64
N ALA A 250 -9.34 8.01 0.01
CA ALA A 250 -9.55 8.00 -1.45
C ALA A 250 -11.00 7.73 -1.77
N PHE A 251 -11.48 8.44 -2.78
CA PHE A 251 -12.78 8.21 -3.36
C PHE A 251 -12.62 7.95 -4.85
N ARG A 252 -13.23 6.86 -5.32
CA ARG A 252 -13.21 6.43 -6.72
C ARG A 252 -14.62 6.22 -7.24
N ASP A 253 -14.93 6.84 -8.37
CA ASP A 253 -16.18 6.66 -9.11
C ASP A 253 -15.87 6.37 -10.58
N GLY A 254 -15.90 5.09 -10.97
CA GLY A 254 -15.47 4.65 -12.29
C GLY A 254 -14.01 5.02 -12.62
N GLU A 255 -13.85 5.98 -13.52
CA GLU A 255 -12.56 6.55 -13.97
C GLU A 255 -12.20 7.85 -13.24
N GLU A 256 -13.00 8.30 -12.27
CA GLU A 256 -12.73 9.48 -11.46
C GLU A 256 -12.12 9.09 -10.11
N LEU A 257 -11.15 9.88 -9.66
CA LEU A 257 -10.39 9.62 -8.45
C LEU A 257 -10.07 10.90 -7.68
N THR A 258 -10.21 10.83 -6.36
CA THR A 258 -9.77 11.89 -5.45
C THR A 258 -9.02 11.29 -4.26
N PHE A 259 -8.04 12.05 -3.77
CA PHE A 259 -7.24 11.75 -2.59
C PHE A 259 -7.28 12.94 -1.64
N SER A 260 -7.33 12.68 -0.34
CA SER A 260 -7.15 13.72 0.66
C SER A 260 -6.65 13.14 1.98
N GLY A 261 -5.89 13.94 2.72
CA GLY A 261 -5.43 13.57 4.06
C GLY A 261 -3.91 13.56 4.17
N VAL A 262 -3.42 12.91 5.21
CA VAL A 262 -1.98 12.85 5.50
C VAL A 262 -1.55 11.40 5.43
N TYR A 263 -0.40 11.16 4.81
CA TYR A 263 0.34 9.92 4.97
C TYR A 263 1.75 10.26 5.42
N SER A 264 2.42 9.32 6.05
CA SER A 264 3.87 9.39 6.26
C SER A 264 4.49 8.04 6.04
N TYR A 265 5.75 8.05 5.69
CA TYR A 265 6.50 6.84 5.47
C TYR A 265 7.95 7.03 5.87
N ARG A 266 8.65 5.92 6.09
CA ARG A 266 10.11 5.89 6.27
C ARG A 266 10.62 4.51 5.91
N THR A 267 11.65 4.43 5.09
CA THR A 267 12.35 3.18 4.79
C THR A 267 13.83 3.28 5.12
N SER A 268 14.55 2.16 5.04
CA SER A 268 16.03 2.16 5.15
C SER A 268 16.69 3.05 4.09
N ASP A 269 16.09 3.15 2.91
CA ASP A 269 16.64 3.87 1.76
C ASP A 269 16.06 5.28 1.59
N CYS A 270 14.92 5.57 2.23
CA CYS A 270 14.25 6.85 2.12
C CYS A 270 13.80 7.35 3.51
N PRO A 271 14.32 8.49 4.00
CA PRO A 271 13.97 9.00 5.33
C PRO A 271 12.48 9.40 5.44
N GLY A 272 11.81 9.66 4.31
CA GLY A 272 10.40 10.03 4.21
C GLY A 272 9.98 11.23 5.08
N SER A 273 8.72 11.64 4.98
CA SER A 273 8.15 12.72 5.78
C SER A 273 6.62 12.64 5.82
N ASP A 274 5.99 13.48 6.66
CA ASP A 274 4.55 13.66 6.65
C ASP A 274 4.16 14.46 5.39
N VAL A 275 3.40 13.83 4.50
CA VAL A 275 2.90 14.42 3.27
C VAL A 275 1.39 14.58 3.36
N THR A 276 0.92 15.80 3.11
CA THR A 276 -0.50 16.07 2.90
C THR A 276 -0.81 15.97 1.41
N VAL A 277 -1.72 15.08 1.06
CA VAL A 277 -2.27 14.97 -0.29
C VAL A 277 -3.61 15.68 -0.37
N THR A 278 -3.88 16.34 -1.48
CA THR A 278 -5.18 16.97 -1.76
C THR A 278 -5.43 16.97 -3.25
N THR A 279 -6.52 16.36 -3.69
CA THR A 279 -7.04 16.55 -5.05
C THR A 279 -7.73 17.91 -5.13
N GLU A 280 -7.19 18.82 -5.94
CA GLU A 280 -7.77 20.16 -6.19
C GLU A 280 -8.85 20.10 -7.28
N GLU A 281 -8.66 19.23 -8.27
CA GLU A 281 -9.61 18.91 -9.33
C GLU A 281 -9.61 17.40 -9.54
N VAL A 282 -10.79 16.80 -9.66
CA VAL A 282 -10.98 15.34 -9.82
C VAL A 282 -10.01 14.77 -10.85
N ILE A 283 -9.31 13.70 -10.48
CA ILE A 283 -8.33 13.04 -11.33
C ILE A 283 -9.08 12.09 -12.25
N GLU A 284 -9.00 12.34 -13.55
CA GLU A 284 -9.51 11.44 -14.58
C GLU A 284 -8.47 10.35 -14.85
N LEU A 285 -8.91 9.10 -14.90
CA LEU A 285 -8.08 7.93 -15.12
C LEU A 285 -8.30 7.37 -16.53
N GLN A 286 -7.22 6.88 -17.12
CA GLN A 286 -7.27 6.06 -18.32
C GLN A 286 -6.62 4.72 -18.02
N ARG A 287 -7.34 3.64 -18.31
CA ARG A 287 -6.81 2.28 -18.24
C ARG A 287 -5.87 1.99 -19.41
N VAL A 288 -4.67 1.50 -19.10
CA VAL A 288 -3.69 1.02 -20.09
C VAL A 288 -3.13 -0.32 -19.62
N GLY A 289 -3.58 -1.40 -20.26
CA GLY A 289 -3.36 -2.76 -19.75
C GLY A 289 -4.16 -2.95 -18.46
N ASP A 290 -3.48 -3.40 -17.41
CA ASP A 290 -4.07 -3.68 -16.08
C ASP A 290 -3.87 -2.53 -15.07
N ALA A 291 -3.41 -1.36 -15.54
CA ALA A 291 -3.11 -0.20 -14.70
C ALA A 291 -3.93 1.02 -15.12
N ASP A 292 -4.31 1.83 -14.13
CA ASP A 292 -4.99 3.12 -14.33
C ASP A 292 -3.97 4.27 -14.19
N TYR A 293 -4.03 5.24 -15.11
CA TYR A 293 -3.11 6.38 -15.15
C TYR A 293 -3.86 7.69 -15.23
N PRO A 294 -3.38 8.77 -14.60
CA PRO A 294 -4.03 10.06 -14.66
C PRO A 294 -3.91 10.69 -16.06
N VAL A 295 -5.04 11.14 -16.61
CA VAL A 295 -5.17 11.88 -17.88
C VAL A 295 -5.90 13.21 -17.72
N GLY A 296 -6.22 13.61 -16.49
CA GLY A 296 -6.88 14.89 -16.18
C GLY A 296 -6.84 15.18 -14.69
N GLY A 297 -7.25 16.39 -14.31
CA GLY A 297 -7.34 16.80 -12.92
C GLY A 297 -6.06 17.37 -12.31
N ARG A 298 -6.12 17.63 -11.01
CA ARG A 298 -5.05 18.29 -10.24
C ARG A 298 -4.83 17.65 -8.89
N LEU A 299 -3.59 17.27 -8.62
CA LEU A 299 -3.14 16.71 -7.35
C LEU A 299 -2.09 17.62 -6.71
N ARG A 300 -2.32 17.99 -5.46
CA ARG A 300 -1.37 18.73 -4.62
C ARG A 300 -0.77 17.82 -3.57
N LEU A 301 0.54 17.92 -3.42
CA LEU A 301 1.34 17.27 -2.38
C LEU A 301 2.05 18.38 -1.59
N ALA A 302 2.01 18.30 -0.27
CA ALA A 302 2.65 19.27 0.62
C ALA A 302 3.41 18.57 1.75
N ALA A 303 4.67 18.93 1.94
CA ALA A 303 5.56 18.37 2.96
C ALA A 303 6.56 19.43 3.42
N ASP A 304 6.77 19.59 4.73
CA ASP A 304 7.76 20.52 5.33
C ASP A 304 7.75 21.95 4.74
N GLY A 305 6.55 22.51 4.50
CA GLY A 305 6.37 23.85 3.95
C GLY A 305 6.62 23.98 2.44
N LYS A 306 6.95 22.88 1.77
CA LYS A 306 7.11 22.78 0.32
C LYS A 306 5.87 22.17 -0.32
N THR A 307 5.68 22.45 -1.60
CA THR A 307 4.49 22.02 -2.34
C THR A 307 4.83 21.61 -3.76
N ALA A 308 4.26 20.50 -4.20
CA ALA A 308 4.23 20.05 -5.57
C ALA A 308 2.78 19.95 -6.03
N VAL A 309 2.46 20.52 -7.20
CA VAL A 309 1.13 20.43 -7.81
C VAL A 309 1.26 19.85 -9.19
N PHE A 310 0.63 18.70 -9.40
CA PHE A 310 0.49 18.06 -10.70
C PHE A 310 -0.82 18.48 -11.33
N ALA A 311 -0.76 19.12 -12.50
CA ALA A 311 -1.91 19.31 -13.38
C ALA A 311 -1.80 18.34 -14.55
N PHE A 312 -2.55 17.25 -14.50
CA PHE A 312 -2.50 16.21 -15.53
C PHE A 312 -3.17 16.67 -16.80
N ASN A 313 -2.65 16.22 -17.94
CA ASN A 313 -3.20 16.54 -19.25
C ASN A 313 -3.76 15.29 -19.94
N ALA A 314 -4.65 15.49 -20.91
CA ALA A 314 -5.30 14.43 -21.67
C ALA A 314 -4.35 13.45 -22.38
N GLY A 315 -3.07 13.82 -22.54
CA GLY A 315 -2.03 12.95 -23.08
C GLY A 315 -1.40 12.02 -22.04
N GLY A 316 -1.79 12.08 -20.77
CA GLY A 316 -1.22 11.32 -19.66
C GLY A 316 0.11 11.87 -19.11
N GLY A 317 0.53 13.06 -19.56
CA GLY A 317 1.61 13.83 -18.93
C GLY A 317 1.07 14.79 -17.88
N ALA A 318 1.93 15.67 -17.36
CA ALA A 318 1.50 16.68 -16.39
C ALA A 318 2.31 17.99 -16.52
N THR A 319 1.72 19.09 -16.10
CA THR A 319 2.48 20.27 -15.69
C THR A 319 2.71 20.19 -14.19
N LEU A 320 3.97 20.09 -13.77
CA LEU A 320 4.38 20.09 -12.37
C LEU A 320 4.75 21.52 -11.96
N THR A 321 4.04 22.06 -10.97
CA THR A 321 4.47 23.26 -10.26
C THR A 321 5.04 22.87 -8.90
N ILE A 322 6.35 22.99 -8.72
CA ILE A 322 7.05 22.67 -7.48
C ILE A 322 7.76 23.90 -6.93
N ASN A 323 7.42 24.31 -5.71
CA ASN A 323 8.00 25.46 -5.01
C ASN A 323 8.08 26.74 -5.88
N GLY A 324 7.03 26.99 -6.67
CA GLY A 324 6.93 28.15 -7.58
C GLY A 324 7.63 28.00 -8.93
N ARG A 325 8.31 26.88 -9.19
CA ARG A 325 8.88 26.54 -10.51
C ARG A 325 7.92 25.63 -11.27
N THR A 326 7.83 25.81 -12.57
CA THR A 326 6.97 24.99 -13.43
C THR A 326 7.80 24.18 -14.41
N GLU A 327 7.48 22.90 -14.53
CA GLU A 327 8.10 21.95 -15.45
C GLU A 327 7.03 21.12 -16.15
N THR A 328 7.30 20.70 -17.38
CA THR A 328 6.41 19.81 -18.12
C THR A 328 6.95 18.38 -18.02
N LEU A 329 6.13 17.49 -17.49
CA LEU A 329 6.37 16.06 -17.42
C LEU A 329 5.72 15.37 -18.62
N THR A 330 6.49 14.51 -19.27
CA THR A 330 5.98 13.66 -20.34
C THR A 330 5.10 12.54 -19.77
N GLN A 331 4.27 11.96 -20.63
CA GLN A 331 3.50 10.76 -20.30
C GLN A 331 4.39 9.63 -19.77
N SER A 332 5.56 9.42 -20.37
CA SER A 332 6.49 8.38 -19.93
C SER A 332 7.03 8.63 -18.53
N GLN A 333 7.26 9.89 -18.13
CA GLN A 333 7.73 10.22 -16.79
C GLN A 333 6.66 9.97 -15.73
N VAL A 334 5.39 10.33 -16.01
CA VAL A 334 4.27 10.06 -15.11
C VAL A 334 4.03 8.56 -14.96
N ARG A 335 4.02 7.81 -16.07
CA ARG A 335 3.85 6.35 -16.03
C ARG A 335 5.01 5.64 -15.35
N ALA A 336 6.24 6.08 -15.60
CA ALA A 336 7.42 5.56 -14.91
C ALA A 336 7.30 5.81 -13.42
N ALA A 337 6.88 6.99 -12.97
CA ALA A 337 6.67 7.24 -11.54
C ALA A 337 5.61 6.31 -10.92
N ILE A 338 4.55 5.98 -11.65
CA ILE A 338 3.49 5.10 -11.13
C ILE A 338 3.91 3.61 -11.11
N ASN A 339 4.69 3.17 -12.10
CA ASN A 339 5.04 1.75 -12.27
C ASN A 339 6.41 1.38 -11.71
N ASP A 340 7.35 2.30 -11.80
CA ASP A 340 8.72 2.11 -11.36
C ASP A 340 8.79 2.55 -9.93
N GLU A 341 9.18 1.61 -9.10
CA GLU A 341 9.20 1.86 -7.68
C GLU A 341 10.26 2.90 -7.32
N PRO A 342 9.91 3.85 -6.45
CA PRO A 342 10.79 4.96 -6.14
C PRO A 342 12.05 4.56 -5.36
N CYS A 343 12.10 3.31 -4.86
CA CYS A 343 13.16 2.71 -4.05
C CYS A 343 13.37 1.23 -4.43
#